data_AF-A0A935B7J8-F1
#
_entry.id   AF-A0A935B7J8-F1
#
_cell.length_a   1.000
_cell.length_b   1.000
_cell.length_c   1.000
_cell.angle_alpha   90.00
_cell.angle_beta   90.00
_cell.angle_gamma   90.00
#
_symmetry.space_group_name_H-M   'P 1'
#
loop_
_entity.id
_entity.type
_entity.pdbx_description
1 polymer ?
#
loop_
_entity_poly.entity_id
_entity_poly.type
_entity_poly.pdbx_seq_one_letter_code
_entity_poly.pdbx_strand_id
1 'polypeptide(L)'
;MRVSDDRYSRDRQRIDLALRFIHHEARTRTIRTWTGLTDDRIRKLYRSYVADDAAGHITRHRGKSPQQITFFVRTPLMRQEASVLASVFYLLGVMPALQVADAVPHIAGMQRGEALCDAFETYRMLVPNPRISFEHAVFLVTALARGDELRASLCGDCRGLIVVDRFGAGQRHCLSCEQSRQGRLPLG
;
A
#
# COMPACT_ATOMS: atom_id res chain seq x y z
N MET A 1 38.60 3.27 -1.78
CA MET A 1 37.23 3.45 -1.22
C MET A 1 36.29 2.63 -2.10
N ARG A 2 35.35 1.78 -1.65
CA ARG A 2 34.71 1.70 -0.33
C ARG A 2 33.69 0.52 -0.29
N VAL A 3 34.07 -0.71 -0.65
CA VAL A 3 33.16 -1.88 -0.62
C VAL A 3 32.49 -2.06 0.76
N SER A 4 33.15 -1.63 1.84
CA SER A 4 32.61 -1.57 3.20
C SER A 4 31.52 -0.50 3.39
N ASP A 5 31.67 0.71 2.83
CA ASP A 5 30.66 1.77 2.92
C ASP A 5 29.42 1.45 2.09
N ASP A 6 29.58 0.85 0.91
CA ASP A 6 28.43 0.44 0.08
C ASP A 6 27.64 -0.71 0.70
N ARG A 7 28.28 -1.52 1.54
CA ARG A 7 27.61 -2.54 2.34
C ARG A 7 26.89 -1.93 3.53
N TYR A 8 27.55 -0.98 4.21
CA TYR A 8 27.00 -0.28 5.36
C TYR A 8 25.79 0.59 4.99
N SER A 9 25.87 1.31 3.87
CA SER A 9 24.76 2.14 3.35
C SER A 9 23.53 1.30 3.04
N ARG A 10 23.70 0.16 2.36
CA ARG A 10 22.60 -0.77 2.06
C ARG A 10 21.98 -1.41 3.30
N ASP A 11 22.79 -1.79 4.29
CA ASP A 11 22.26 -2.37 5.53
C ASP A 11 21.52 -1.31 6.36
N ARG A 12 22.01 -0.07 6.39
CA ARG A 12 21.32 1.07 6.99
C ARG A 12 19.98 1.34 6.32
N GLN A 13 19.93 1.41 4.98
CA GLN A 13 18.68 1.61 4.25
C GLN A 13 17.64 0.52 4.59
N ARG A 14 18.04 -0.75 4.70
CA ARG A 14 17.12 -1.83 5.11
C ARG A 14 16.57 -1.64 6.51
N ILE A 15 17.40 -1.15 7.43
CA ILE A 15 17.00 -0.87 8.81
C ILE A 15 16.02 0.30 8.84
N ASP A 16 16.33 1.40 8.15
CA ASP A 16 15.49 2.60 8.09
C ASP A 16 14.11 2.26 7.52
N LEU A 17 14.07 1.52 6.40
CA LEU A 17 12.82 1.03 5.81
C LEU A 17 12.04 0.10 6.76
N ALA A 18 12.73 -0.79 7.45
CA ALA A 18 12.10 -1.69 8.42
C ALA A 18 11.46 -0.92 9.58
N LEU A 19 12.11 0.15 10.07
CA LEU A 19 11.56 1.02 11.09
C LEU A 19 10.30 1.73 10.59
N ARG A 20 10.32 2.30 9.37
CA ARG A 20 9.11 2.88 8.76
C ARG A 20 7.96 1.88 8.69
N PHE A 21 8.23 0.65 8.25
CA PHE A 21 7.21 -0.41 8.21
C PHE A 21 6.70 -0.76 9.61
N ILE A 22 7.56 -0.78 10.63
CA ILE A 22 7.15 -1.01 12.03
C ILE A 22 6.23 0.13 12.50
N HIS A 23 6.56 1.39 12.21
CA HIS A 23 5.71 2.54 12.55
C HIS A 23 4.35 2.52 11.85
N HIS A 24 4.29 1.95 10.64
CA HIS A 24 3.03 1.68 9.94
C HIS A 24 2.35 0.38 10.38
N GLU A 25 2.77 -0.20 11.51
CA GLU A 25 2.23 -1.42 12.11
C GLU A 25 2.26 -2.65 11.19
N ALA A 26 3.23 -2.70 10.27
CA ALA A 26 3.39 -3.84 9.35
C ALA A 26 3.70 -5.13 10.11
N ARG A 27 3.17 -6.25 9.59
CA ARG A 27 3.46 -7.58 10.12
C ARG A 27 4.91 -7.96 9.82
N THR A 28 5.50 -8.79 10.69
CA THR A 28 6.89 -9.28 10.51
C THR A 28 7.12 -9.91 9.14
N ARG A 29 6.13 -10.68 8.63
CA ARG A 29 6.23 -11.29 7.30
C ARG A 29 6.36 -10.23 6.20
N THR A 30 5.58 -9.15 6.27
CA THR A 30 5.63 -8.03 5.34
C THR A 30 6.99 -7.35 5.40
N ILE A 31 7.45 -6.99 6.60
CA ILE A 31 8.77 -6.37 6.80
C ILE A 31 9.88 -7.25 6.20
N ARG A 32 9.89 -8.55 6.51
CA ARG A 32 10.87 -9.50 5.97
C ARG A 32 10.83 -9.57 4.45
N THR A 33 9.64 -9.68 3.86
CA THR A 33 9.50 -9.79 2.40
C THR A 33 10.06 -8.57 1.68
N TRP A 34 9.81 -7.36 2.20
CA TRP A 34 10.21 -6.11 1.54
C TRP A 34 11.64 -5.67 1.83
N THR A 35 12.18 -5.98 3.02
CA THR A 35 13.52 -5.54 3.45
C THR A 35 14.58 -6.63 3.32
N GLY A 36 14.19 -7.90 3.26
CA GLY A 36 15.07 -9.05 3.32
C GLY A 36 15.69 -9.32 4.70
N LEU A 37 15.30 -8.58 5.74
CA LEU A 37 15.76 -8.80 7.11
C LEU A 37 15.16 -10.09 7.70
N THR A 38 15.94 -10.81 8.51
CA THR A 38 15.45 -11.99 9.22
C THR A 38 14.51 -11.59 10.37
N ASP A 39 13.62 -12.50 10.75
CA ASP A 39 12.68 -12.29 11.87
C ASP A 39 13.40 -11.92 13.19
N ASP A 40 14.60 -12.48 13.44
CA ASP A 40 15.41 -12.13 14.61
C ASP A 40 15.93 -10.68 14.54
N ARG A 41 16.43 -10.24 13.38
CA ARG A 41 16.86 -8.85 13.18
C ARG A 41 15.71 -7.88 13.37
N ILE A 42 14.53 -8.19 12.81
CA ILE A 42 13.31 -7.37 12.98
C ILE A 42 12.91 -7.31 14.47
N ARG A 43 12.94 -8.43 15.19
CA ARG A 43 12.64 -8.47 16.63
C ARG A 43 13.64 -7.67 17.46
N LYS A 44 14.92 -7.69 17.10
CA LYS A 44 15.96 -6.86 17.77
C LYS A 44 15.73 -5.38 17.50
N LEU A 45 15.48 -4.99 16.24
CA LEU A 45 15.16 -3.60 15.88
C LEU A 45 13.97 -3.05 16.66
N TYR A 46 12.87 -3.81 16.71
CA TYR A 46 11.69 -3.40 17.49
C TYR A 46 12.03 -3.16 18.97
N ARG A 47 12.78 -4.08 19.59
CA ARG A 47 13.17 -3.93 21.01
C ARG A 47 14.08 -2.72 21.24
N SER A 48 15.04 -2.48 20.35
CA SER A 48 16.05 -1.43 20.54
C SER A 48 15.55 -0.02 20.24
N TYR A 49 14.59 0.16 19.33
CA TYR A 49 14.21 1.47 18.81
C TYR A 49 12.75 1.85 19.02
N VAL A 50 11.89 0.89 19.36
CA VAL A 50 10.44 1.10 19.39
C VAL A 50 9.82 0.73 20.73
N ALA A 51 10.30 -0.32 21.40
CA ALA A 51 9.71 -0.80 22.65
C ALA A 51 9.80 0.21 23.81
N ASP A 52 10.84 1.04 23.82
CA ASP A 52 11.09 2.05 24.85
C ASP A 52 10.64 3.47 24.42
N ASP A 53 10.07 3.62 23.22
CA ASP A 53 9.63 4.92 22.73
C ASP A 53 8.31 5.33 23.40
N ALA A 54 8.37 6.36 24.25
CA ALA A 54 7.27 6.85 25.06
C ALA A 54 6.18 7.57 24.23
N ALA A 55 6.43 7.87 22.96
CA ALA A 55 5.58 8.70 22.11
C ALA A 55 4.36 7.99 21.50
N GLY A 56 4.29 6.66 21.54
CA GLY A 56 3.10 5.95 21.05
C GLY A 56 3.25 4.43 21.08
N HIS A 57 2.33 3.75 21.73
CA HIS A 57 2.31 2.29 21.75
C HIS A 57 1.98 1.75 20.34
N ILE A 58 3.00 1.28 19.62
CA ILE A 58 2.83 0.68 18.29
C ILE A 58 2.15 -0.68 18.44
N THR A 59 0.98 -0.84 17.81
CA THR A 59 0.23 -2.10 17.93
C THR A 59 0.85 -3.18 17.05
N ARG A 60 1.18 -4.33 17.66
CA ARG A 60 1.72 -5.48 16.93
C ARG A 60 0.62 -6.45 16.53
N HIS A 61 0.19 -6.37 15.27
CA HIS A 61 -0.81 -7.28 14.70
C HIS A 61 -0.27 -8.70 14.53
N ARG A 62 -1.01 -9.71 15.01
CA ARG A 62 -0.72 -11.14 14.85
C ARG A 62 -1.68 -11.81 13.86
N GLY A 63 -1.28 -12.95 13.29
CA GLY A 63 -2.09 -13.74 12.35
C GLY A 63 -1.73 -13.57 10.87
N LYS A 64 -2.65 -13.95 9.97
CA LYS A 64 -2.49 -13.84 8.51
C LYS A 64 -2.73 -12.41 8.02
N SER A 65 -1.96 -11.96 7.02
CA SER A 65 -2.21 -10.70 6.30
C SER A 65 -3.57 -10.74 5.60
N PRO A 66 -4.18 -9.59 5.28
CA PRO A 66 -5.43 -9.51 4.52
C PRO A 66 -5.33 -10.27 3.19
N GLN A 67 -6.41 -10.95 2.80
CA GLN A 67 -6.47 -11.76 1.57
C GLN A 67 -7.74 -11.54 0.75
N GLN A 68 -8.68 -10.69 1.21
CA GLN A 68 -9.98 -10.55 0.57
C GLN A 68 -10.06 -9.23 -0.19
N ILE A 69 -10.09 -9.30 -1.53
CA ILE A 69 -10.21 -8.11 -2.39
C ILE A 69 -11.51 -7.35 -2.17
N THR A 70 -12.55 -8.03 -1.69
CA THR A 70 -13.86 -7.47 -1.36
C THR A 70 -13.74 -6.31 -0.37
N PHE A 71 -12.71 -6.28 0.48
CA PHE A 71 -12.42 -5.15 1.37
C PHE A 71 -12.37 -3.81 0.62
N PHE A 72 -11.79 -3.77 -0.58
CA PHE A 72 -11.62 -2.55 -1.37
C PHE A 72 -12.85 -2.18 -2.18
N VAL A 73 -13.69 -3.14 -2.56
CA VAL A 73 -14.82 -2.92 -3.48
C VAL A 73 -16.20 -3.06 -2.84
N ARG A 74 -16.28 -3.48 -1.56
CA ARG A 74 -17.54 -3.73 -0.82
C ARG A 74 -18.47 -2.53 -0.72
N THR A 75 -17.93 -1.31 -0.71
CA THR A 75 -18.74 -0.08 -0.66
C THR A 75 -18.14 0.97 -1.60
N PRO A 76 -18.97 1.90 -2.13
CA PRO A 76 -18.46 2.93 -3.04
C PRO A 76 -17.40 3.84 -2.40
N LEU A 77 -17.50 4.07 -1.09
CA LEU A 77 -16.53 4.85 -0.32
C LEU A 77 -15.19 4.11 -0.15
N MET A 78 -15.20 2.82 0.19
CA MET A 78 -13.98 2.01 0.24
C MET A 78 -13.30 1.94 -1.14
N ARG A 79 -14.11 1.83 -2.20
CA ARG A 79 -13.60 1.84 -3.58
C ARG A 79 -12.96 3.18 -3.93
N GLN A 80 -13.56 4.30 -3.53
CA GLN A 80 -12.96 5.62 -3.72
C GLN A 80 -11.63 5.74 -2.97
N GLU A 81 -11.57 5.35 -1.69
CA GLU A 81 -10.31 5.37 -0.94
C GLU A 81 -9.24 4.48 -1.56
N ALA A 82 -9.61 3.26 -1.99
CA ALA A 82 -8.70 2.37 -2.70
C ALA A 82 -8.21 2.98 -4.02
N SER A 83 -9.07 3.73 -4.70
CA SER A 83 -8.73 4.44 -5.95
C SER A 83 -7.80 5.62 -5.71
N VAL A 84 -7.97 6.37 -4.61
CA VAL A 84 -7.04 7.42 -4.20
C VAL A 84 -5.67 6.82 -3.91
N LEU A 85 -5.61 5.78 -3.05
CA LEU A 85 -4.36 5.12 -2.71
C LEU A 85 -3.68 4.50 -3.95
N ALA A 86 -4.44 3.84 -4.83
CA ALA A 86 -3.92 3.30 -6.08
C ALA A 86 -3.35 4.40 -6.98
N SER A 87 -4.02 5.55 -7.09
CA SER A 87 -3.52 6.69 -7.86
C SER A 87 -2.16 7.14 -7.35
N VAL A 88 -1.99 7.24 -6.02
CA VAL A 88 -0.71 7.58 -5.40
C VAL A 88 0.35 6.51 -5.66
N PHE A 89 0.00 5.22 -5.65
CA PHE A 89 0.93 4.15 -6.03
C PHE A 89 1.47 4.29 -7.46
N TYR A 90 0.61 4.65 -8.41
CA TYR A 90 1.05 4.90 -9.78
C TYR A 90 1.91 6.17 -9.89
N LEU A 91 1.52 7.26 -9.20
CA LEU A 91 2.26 8.53 -9.23
C LEU A 91 3.66 8.41 -8.63
N LEU A 92 3.82 7.66 -7.54
CA LEU A 92 5.12 7.50 -6.86
C LEU A 92 5.92 6.28 -7.35
N GLY A 93 5.45 5.59 -8.39
CA GLY A 93 6.19 4.49 -9.02
C GLY A 93 6.27 3.21 -8.17
N VAL A 94 5.30 2.97 -7.28
CA VAL A 94 5.21 1.72 -6.50
C VAL A 94 4.82 0.55 -7.41
N MET A 95 3.95 0.82 -8.40
CA MET A 95 3.46 -0.19 -9.34
C MET A 95 4.56 -0.64 -10.32
N PRO A 96 4.64 -1.94 -10.65
CA PRO A 96 5.52 -2.41 -11.71
C PRO A 96 5.05 -1.91 -13.09
N ALA A 97 5.99 -1.75 -14.02
CA ALA A 97 5.70 -1.28 -15.38
C ALA A 97 4.85 -2.27 -16.21
N LEU A 98 4.90 -3.56 -15.86
CA LEU A 98 4.14 -4.64 -16.49
C LEU A 98 3.41 -5.42 -15.39
N GLN A 99 2.24 -5.99 -15.72
CA GLN A 99 1.55 -6.91 -14.82
C GLN A 99 2.37 -8.19 -14.67
N VAL A 100 2.50 -8.70 -13.43
CA VAL A 100 3.34 -9.85 -13.13
C VAL A 100 2.54 -10.89 -12.32
N ALA A 101 2.48 -12.12 -12.80
CA ALA A 101 1.78 -13.22 -12.14
C ALA A 101 2.32 -13.46 -10.70
N ASP A 102 3.64 -13.48 -10.55
CA ASP A 102 4.32 -13.48 -9.25
C ASP A 102 4.63 -12.05 -8.79
N ALA A 103 3.59 -11.28 -8.49
CA ALA A 103 3.72 -9.87 -8.10
C ALA A 103 4.69 -9.61 -6.93
N VAL A 104 4.70 -10.45 -5.88
CA VAL A 104 5.39 -10.14 -4.62
C VAL A 104 6.92 -10.06 -4.76
N PRO A 105 7.63 -11.05 -5.34
CA PRO A 105 9.09 -10.95 -5.56
C PRO A 105 9.49 -9.78 -6.47
N HIS A 106 8.62 -9.41 -7.41
CA HIS A 106 8.90 -8.33 -8.33
C HIS A 106 8.65 -6.97 -7.68
N ILE A 107 7.62 -6.82 -6.85
CA ILE A 107 7.27 -5.56 -6.18
C ILE A 107 8.13 -5.32 -4.94
N ALA A 108 8.45 -6.37 -4.20
CA ALA A 108 9.24 -6.27 -2.99
C ALA A 108 10.69 -5.88 -3.33
N GLY A 109 11.14 -4.79 -2.74
CA GLY A 109 12.50 -4.28 -2.90
C GLY A 109 12.64 -2.91 -2.26
N MET A 110 13.88 -2.48 -2.02
CA MET A 110 14.15 -1.25 -1.26
C MET A 110 13.49 -0.02 -1.86
N GLN A 111 13.71 0.24 -3.16
CA GLN A 111 13.17 1.43 -3.82
C GLN A 111 11.62 1.47 -3.78
N ARG A 112 10.96 0.36 -4.09
CA ARG A 112 9.50 0.27 -4.04
C ARG A 112 8.97 0.29 -2.61
N GLY A 113 9.74 -0.21 -1.65
CA GLY A 113 9.39 -0.16 -0.23
C GLY A 113 9.35 1.27 0.29
N GLU A 114 10.35 2.08 -0.04
CA GLU A 114 10.35 3.51 0.28
C GLU A 114 9.17 4.21 -0.39
N ALA A 115 8.98 3.99 -1.70
CA ALA A 115 7.85 4.57 -2.44
C ALA A 115 6.48 4.12 -1.89
N LEU A 116 6.37 2.88 -1.38
CA LEU A 116 5.16 2.40 -0.72
C LEU A 116 4.88 3.16 0.58
N CYS A 117 5.90 3.40 1.40
CA CYS A 117 5.74 4.20 2.61
C CYS A 117 5.35 5.63 2.28
N ASP A 118 6.01 6.27 1.33
CA ASP A 118 5.69 7.62 0.88
C ASP A 118 4.26 7.71 0.34
N ALA A 119 3.83 6.69 -0.42
CA ALA A 119 2.48 6.61 -0.95
C ALA A 119 1.43 6.44 0.15
N PHE A 120 1.71 5.59 1.14
CA PHE A 120 0.80 5.38 2.25
C PHE A 120 0.67 6.62 3.14
N GLU A 121 1.78 7.29 3.43
CA GLU A 121 1.80 8.54 4.17
C GLU A 121 1.04 9.65 3.42
N THR A 122 1.25 9.74 2.11
CA THR A 122 0.50 10.66 1.24
C THR A 122 -1.00 10.37 1.26
N TYR A 123 -1.39 9.10 1.15
CA TYR A 123 -2.81 8.70 1.29
C TYR A 123 -3.41 9.11 2.63
N ARG A 124 -2.67 8.93 3.74
CA ARG A 124 -3.13 9.34 5.08
C ARG A 124 -3.29 10.86 5.21
N MET A 125 -2.55 11.65 4.44
CA MET A 125 -2.73 13.10 4.37
C MET A 125 -3.93 13.51 3.50
N LEU A 126 -4.21 12.77 2.41
CA LEU A 126 -5.27 13.08 1.45
C LEU A 126 -6.67 12.65 1.92
N VAL A 127 -6.77 11.60 2.73
CA VAL A 127 -8.04 11.00 3.12
C VAL A 127 -8.35 11.28 4.59
N PRO A 128 -9.44 12.01 4.89
CA PRO A 128 -9.92 12.16 6.27
C PRO A 128 -10.32 10.79 6.84
N ASN A 129 -9.80 10.43 8.00
CA ASN A 129 -10.06 9.15 8.69
C ASN A 129 -9.79 7.92 7.78
N PRO A 130 -8.52 7.67 7.41
CA PRO A 130 -8.15 6.60 6.48
C PRO A 130 -8.55 5.22 7.02
N ARG A 131 -9.24 4.42 6.20
CA ARG A 131 -9.74 3.08 6.57
C ARG A 131 -8.81 1.95 6.14
N ILE A 132 -7.93 2.23 5.19
CA ILE A 132 -6.99 1.25 4.65
C ILE A 132 -5.75 1.24 5.55
N SER A 133 -5.51 0.13 6.24
CA SER A 133 -4.27 -0.05 7.01
C SER A 133 -3.09 -0.34 6.08
N PHE A 134 -1.85 -0.21 6.58
CA PHE A 134 -0.66 -0.47 5.79
C PHE A 134 -0.62 -1.91 5.22
N GLU A 135 -1.08 -2.89 5.98
CA GLU A 135 -1.22 -4.27 5.49
C GLU A 135 -2.21 -4.39 4.32
N HIS A 136 -3.30 -3.62 4.35
CA HIS A 136 -4.22 -3.55 3.21
C HIS A 136 -3.60 -2.76 2.05
N ALA A 137 -2.77 -1.75 2.29
CA ALA A 137 -2.05 -1.04 1.25
C ALA A 137 -1.08 -1.97 0.49
N VAL A 138 -0.30 -2.78 1.22
CA VAL A 138 0.56 -3.83 0.66
C VAL A 138 -0.26 -4.86 -0.12
N PHE A 139 -1.41 -5.27 0.41
CA PHE A 139 -2.29 -6.21 -0.27
C PHE A 139 -2.88 -5.61 -1.56
N LEU A 140 -3.30 -4.35 -1.55
CA LEU A 140 -3.83 -3.64 -2.70
C LEU A 140 -2.81 -3.56 -3.83
N VAL A 141 -1.58 -3.15 -3.52
CA VAL A 141 -0.52 -3.04 -4.54
C VAL A 141 -0.20 -4.40 -5.16
N THR A 142 -0.20 -5.45 -4.34
CA THR A 142 0.01 -6.83 -4.79
C THR A 142 -1.12 -7.29 -5.70
N ALA A 143 -2.37 -7.07 -5.32
CA ALA A 143 -3.54 -7.47 -6.09
C ALA A 143 -3.63 -6.72 -7.43
N LEU A 144 -3.38 -5.41 -7.43
CA LEU A 144 -3.37 -4.60 -8.67
C LEU A 144 -2.27 -5.01 -9.63
N ALA A 145 -1.09 -5.37 -9.11
CA ALA A 145 0.04 -5.78 -9.94
C ALA A 145 -0.16 -7.18 -10.55
N ARG A 146 -0.87 -8.08 -9.86
CA ARG A 146 -1.32 -9.35 -10.44
C ARG A 146 -2.38 -9.15 -11.52
N GLY A 147 -3.35 -8.26 -11.28
CA GLY A 147 -4.39 -7.93 -12.25
C GLY A 147 -5.42 -9.05 -12.47
N ASP A 148 -5.38 -10.09 -11.64
CA ASP A 148 -6.21 -11.30 -11.69
C ASP A 148 -7.61 -11.05 -11.13
N GLU A 149 -7.72 -10.41 -9.97
CA GLU A 149 -9.00 -10.14 -9.29
C GLU A 149 -9.32 -8.64 -9.24
N LEU A 150 -8.33 -7.79 -9.01
CA LEU A 150 -8.47 -6.33 -9.00
C LEU A 150 -7.72 -5.69 -10.16
N ARG A 151 -8.28 -4.61 -10.69
CA ARG A 151 -7.65 -3.81 -11.74
C ARG A 151 -7.81 -2.32 -11.49
N ALA A 152 -6.81 -1.55 -11.92
CA ALA A 152 -6.96 -0.12 -12.10
C ALA A 152 -7.54 0.14 -13.49
N SER A 153 -8.56 0.99 -13.56
CA SER A 153 -9.18 1.48 -14.79
C SER A 153 -9.34 2.99 -14.71
N LEU A 154 -9.81 3.62 -15.79
CA LEU A 154 -10.18 5.03 -15.79
C LEU A 154 -11.70 5.16 -15.72
N CYS A 155 -12.16 6.18 -15.00
CA CYS A 155 -13.56 6.59 -15.00
C CYS A 155 -13.99 6.98 -16.42
N GLY A 156 -15.18 6.55 -16.84
CA GLY A 156 -15.75 6.86 -18.16
C GLY A 156 -16.01 8.34 -18.39
N ASP A 157 -16.21 9.12 -17.32
CA ASP A 157 -16.55 10.54 -17.41
C ASP A 157 -15.32 11.42 -17.14
N CYS A 158 -14.80 11.40 -15.91
CA CYS A 158 -13.70 12.29 -15.51
C CYS A 158 -12.29 11.72 -15.78
N ARG A 159 -12.18 10.50 -16.30
CA ARG A 159 -10.92 9.77 -16.50
C ARG A 159 -10.06 9.57 -15.24
N GLY A 160 -10.58 9.87 -14.05
CA GLY A 160 -9.89 9.56 -12.79
C GLY A 160 -9.67 8.05 -12.64
N LEU A 161 -8.54 7.66 -12.04
CA LEU A 161 -8.24 6.25 -11.81
C LEU A 161 -9.25 5.66 -10.82
N ILE A 162 -9.78 4.49 -11.13
CA ILE A 162 -10.71 3.72 -10.31
C ILE A 162 -10.22 2.30 -10.12
N VAL A 163 -10.37 1.77 -8.91
CA VAL A 163 -10.15 0.35 -8.62
C VAL A 163 -11.45 -0.40 -8.86
N VAL A 164 -11.39 -1.45 -9.67
CA VAL A 164 -12.54 -2.28 -10.04
C VAL A 164 -12.24 -3.75 -9.79
N ASP A 165 -13.28 -4.47 -9.38
CA ASP A 165 -13.30 -5.93 -9.42
C ASP A 165 -13.36 -6.38 -10.89
N ARG A 166 -12.45 -7.27 -11.29
CA ARG A 166 -12.37 -7.77 -12.66
C ARG A 166 -13.59 -8.60 -13.05
N PHE A 167 -14.19 -9.31 -12.11
CA PHE A 167 -15.33 -10.21 -12.34
C PHE A 167 -16.67 -9.59 -11.92
N GLY A 168 -16.63 -8.49 -11.16
CA GLY A 168 -17.83 -7.74 -10.77
C GLY A 168 -18.54 -7.10 -11.96
N ALA A 169 -19.83 -6.80 -11.78
CA ALA A 169 -20.61 -6.03 -12.75
C ALA A 169 -19.93 -4.68 -13.00
N GLY A 170 -19.50 -4.45 -14.25
CA GLY A 170 -18.53 -3.42 -14.63
C GLY A 170 -18.92 -1.99 -14.24
N GLN A 171 -18.53 -1.57 -13.04
CA GLN A 171 -18.58 -0.18 -12.63
C GLN A 171 -17.50 0.60 -13.36
N ARG A 172 -17.96 1.52 -14.20
CA ARG A 172 -17.11 2.35 -15.07
C ARG A 172 -16.91 3.76 -14.54
N HIS A 173 -17.52 4.14 -13.42
CA HIS A 173 -17.53 5.52 -12.95
C HIS A 173 -16.98 5.62 -11.51
N CYS A 174 -16.31 6.72 -11.21
CA CYS A 174 -15.90 7.03 -9.83
C CYS A 174 -17.11 7.47 -9.00
N LEU A 175 -16.97 7.47 -7.67
CA LEU A 175 -18.07 7.84 -6.76
C LEU A 175 -18.63 9.24 -7.04
N SER A 176 -17.77 10.21 -7.33
CA SER A 176 -18.20 11.58 -7.63
C SER A 176 -19.07 11.64 -8.89
N CYS A 177 -18.64 11.01 -9.99
CA CYS A 177 -19.44 10.96 -11.22
C CYS A 177 -20.74 10.17 -11.03
N GLU A 178 -20.74 9.08 -10.25
CA GLU A 178 -21.97 8.36 -9.91
C GLU A 178 -22.95 9.26 -9.11
N GLN A 179 -22.46 10.02 -8.14
CA GLN A 179 -23.27 10.94 -7.34
C GLN A 179 -23.81 12.11 -8.17
N SER A 180 -23.00 12.70 -9.06
CA SER A 180 -23.46 13.74 -9.99
C SER A 180 -24.56 13.23 -10.91
N ARG A 181 -24.43 12.01 -11.45
CA ARG A 181 -25.47 11.38 -12.29
C ARG A 181 -26.77 11.08 -11.53
N GLN A 182 -26.68 10.85 -10.23
CA GLN A 182 -27.83 10.68 -9.34
C GLN A 182 -28.42 12.01 -8.85
N GLY A 183 -27.91 13.16 -9.31
CA GLY A 183 -28.33 14.49 -8.86
C GLY A 183 -27.98 14.80 -7.41
N ARG A 184 -27.07 14.03 -6.80
CA ARG A 184 -26.65 14.21 -5.39
C ARG A 184 -25.51 15.20 -5.21
N LEU A 185 -24.85 15.57 -6.32
CA LEU A 185 -23.88 16.65 -6.39
C LEU A 185 -24.32 17.61 -7.52
N PRO A 186 -24.27 18.93 -7.32
CA PRO A 186 -24.44 19.86 -8.42
C PRO A 186 -23.36 19.59 -9.47
N LEU A 187 -23.75 19.58 -10.74
CA LEU A 187 -22.81 19.59 -11.85
C LEU A 187 -22.09 20.95 -11.79
N GLY A 188 -20.80 20.92 -11.45
CA GLY A 188 -19.93 22.10 -11.51
C GLY A 188 -19.59 22.47 -12.94
#